data_AF-A0A660UWU7-F1
#
_entry.id   AF-A0A660UWU7-F1
#
_cell.length_a   1.000
_cell.length_b   1.000
_cell.length_c   1.000
_cell.angle_alpha   90.00
_cell.angle_beta   90.00
_cell.angle_gamma   90.00
#
_symmetry.space_group_name_H-M   'P 1'
#
loop_
_entity.id
_entity.type
_entity.pdbx_description
1 polymer ?
#
loop_
_entity_poly.entity_id
_entity_poly.type
_entity_poly.pdbx_seq_one_letter_code
_entity_poly.pdbx_strand_id
1 'polypeptide(L)'
;MAKNGLTSYQKGVISNYYENLDTIMLTKLQEIVSDLYLADTKAKQGRLWDRAQKAMKKLKIKPAIIEHILARRDVTILAKNVEDWLKAGK
;
A
#
# COMPACT_ATOMS: atom_id res chain seq x y z
N MET A 1 22.13 12.86 -13.77
CA MET A 1 20.87 13.46 -13.28
C MET A 1 19.70 12.91 -14.13
N ALA A 2 19.08 11.80 -13.74
CA ALA A 2 17.95 11.25 -14.49
C ALA A 2 16.64 11.85 -13.97
N LYS A 3 15.99 12.68 -14.78
CA LYS A 3 14.70 13.32 -14.50
C LYS A 3 13.59 12.26 -14.59
N ASN A 4 13.16 11.72 -13.46
CA ASN A 4 11.96 10.89 -13.36
C ASN A 4 10.70 11.77 -13.42
N GLY A 5 10.44 12.33 -14.60
CA GLY A 5 9.19 13.00 -14.91
C GLY A 5 8.17 11.98 -15.40
N LEU A 6 7.43 11.35 -14.48
CA LEU A 6 6.12 10.79 -14.84
C LEU A 6 5.32 11.93 -15.46
N THR A 7 5.03 11.82 -16.75
CA THR A 7 4.33 12.85 -17.52
C THR A 7 3.01 13.19 -16.83
N SER A 8 2.60 14.46 -16.84
CA SER A 8 1.42 14.94 -16.08
C SER A 8 0.14 14.16 -16.37
N TYR A 9 0.04 13.59 -17.58
CA TYR A 9 -1.04 12.69 -17.98
C TYR A 9 -1.01 11.33 -17.25
N GLN A 10 0.18 10.72 -17.09
CA GLN A 10 0.36 9.48 -16.32
C GLN A 10 0.07 9.70 -14.83
N LYS A 11 0.41 10.86 -14.28
CA LYS A 11 0.06 11.23 -12.89
C LYS A 11 -1.45 11.30 -12.68
N GLY A 12 -2.19 11.91 -13.61
CA GLY A 12 -3.65 12.02 -13.54
C GLY A 12 -4.37 10.68 -13.52
N VAL A 13 -3.96 9.73 -14.38
CA VAL A 13 -4.58 8.39 -14.42
C VAL A 13 -4.31 7.57 -13.16
N ILE A 14 -3.14 7.76 -12.52
CA ILE A 14 -2.81 7.11 -11.26
C ILE A 14 -3.58 7.75 -10.08
N SER A 15 -3.72 9.08 -10.07
CA SER A 15 -4.50 9.81 -9.06
C SER A 15 -5.96 9.34 -9.04
N ASN A 16 -6.64 9.41 -10.19
CA ASN A 16 -8.05 9.02 -10.31
C ASN A 16 -8.32 7.56 -9.93
N TYR A 17 -7.36 6.67 -10.16
CA TYR A 17 -7.52 5.26 -9.84
C TYR A 17 -7.60 5.00 -8.32
N TYR A 18 -6.92 5.82 -7.51
CA TYR A 18 -6.88 5.65 -6.06
C TYR A 18 -7.82 6.60 -5.29
N GLU A 19 -8.34 7.63 -5.95
CA GLU A 19 -9.32 8.57 -5.40
C GLU A 19 -10.59 7.89 -4.83
N ASN A 20 -10.96 6.70 -5.34
CA ASN A 20 -12.18 5.99 -4.95
C ASN A 20 -11.91 4.68 -4.19
N LEU A 21 -10.75 4.56 -3.54
CA LEU A 21 -10.49 3.42 -2.68
C LEU A 21 -11.44 3.43 -1.47
N ASP A 22 -11.84 2.22 -1.04
CA ASP A 22 -12.64 2.06 0.19
C ASP A 22 -11.83 2.55 1.40
N THR A 23 -12.20 3.72 1.92
CA THR A 23 -11.50 4.38 3.03
C THR A 23 -11.45 3.54 4.28
N ILE A 24 -12.50 2.76 4.58
CA ILE A 24 -12.53 1.86 5.75
C ILE A 24 -11.46 0.79 5.59
N MET A 25 -11.29 0.25 4.39
CA MET A 25 -10.30 -0.76 4.10
C MET A 25 -8.87 -0.20 4.06
N LEU A 26 -8.70 1.06 3.65
CA LEU A 26 -7.42 1.78 3.79
C LEU A 26 -7.05 1.99 5.26
N THR A 27 -7.98 2.39 6.11
CA THR A 27 -7.74 2.50 7.56
C THR A 27 -7.32 1.16 8.17
N LYS A 28 -7.99 0.06 7.80
CA LYS A 28 -7.58 -1.29 8.24
C LYS A 28 -6.18 -1.67 7.76
N LEU A 29 -5.80 -1.25 6.55
CA LEU A 29 -4.45 -1.49 6.04
C LEU A 29 -3.41 -0.65 6.81
N GLN A 30 -3.77 0.58 7.23
CA GLN A 30 -2.94 1.41 8.11
C GLN A 30 -2.77 0.77 9.50
N GLU A 31 -3.82 0.17 10.07
CA GLU A 31 -3.72 -0.60 11.33
C GLU A 31 -2.74 -1.78 11.18
N ILE A 32 -2.80 -2.52 10.08
CA ILE A 32 -1.86 -3.62 9.80
C ILE A 32 -0.41 -3.12 9.71
N VAL A 33 -0.18 -1.93 9.15
CA VAL A 33 1.15 -1.30 9.13
C VAL A 33 1.65 -1.03 10.55
N SER A 34 0.82 -0.45 11.41
CA SER A 34 1.18 -0.23 12.82
C SER A 34 1.49 -1.54 13.54
N ASP A 35 0.66 -2.56 13.34
CA ASP A 35 0.88 -3.89 13.92
C ASP A 35 2.18 -4.54 13.43
N LEU A 36 2.57 -4.31 12.17
CA LEU A 36 3.82 -4.80 11.60
C LEU A 36 5.05 -4.15 12.26
N TYR A 37 5.00 -2.85 12.56
CA TYR A 37 6.06 -2.17 13.31
C TYR A 37 6.21 -2.73 14.74
N LEU A 38 5.10 -3.14 15.36
CA LEU A 38 5.07 -3.69 16.72
C LEU A 38 5.25 -5.22 16.76
N ALA A 39 5.41 -5.89 15.61
CA ALA A 39 5.52 -7.33 15.56
C ALA A 39 6.96 -7.78 15.88
N ASP A 40 7.08 -8.50 16.99
CA ASP A 40 8.32 -9.01 17.59
C ASP A 40 8.70 -10.42 17.14
N THR A 41 7.80 -11.13 16.46
CA THR A 41 8.01 -12.51 16.00
C THR A 41 7.76 -12.67 14.51
N LYS A 42 8.57 -13.51 13.86
CA LYS A 42 8.42 -13.83 12.42
C LYS A 42 7.05 -14.43 12.09
N ALA A 43 6.49 -15.24 13.00
CA ALA A 43 5.16 -15.82 12.82
C ALA A 43 4.05 -14.76 12.85
N LYS A 44 4.13 -13.77 13.76
CA LYS A 44 3.19 -12.64 13.80
C LYS A 44 3.32 -11.78 12.55
N GLN A 45 4.55 -11.43 12.16
CA GLN A 45 4.81 -10.69 10.92
C GLN A 45 4.26 -11.40 9.68
N GLY A 46 4.45 -12.72 9.55
CA GLY A 46 3.91 -13.50 8.43
C GLY A 46 2.40 -13.40 8.31
N ARG A 47 1.68 -13.59 9.43
CA ARG A 47 0.21 -13.44 9.47
C ARG A 47 -0.26 -12.04 9.11
N LEU A 48 0.49 -11.01 9.52
CA LEU A 48 0.18 -9.62 9.20
C LEU A 48 0.42 -9.32 7.71
N TRP A 49 1.49 -9.83 7.11
CA TRP A 49 1.74 -9.71 5.68
C TRP A 49 0.68 -10.41 4.83
N ASP A 50 0.18 -11.58 5.27
CA ASP A 50 -0.92 -12.26 4.59
C ASP A 50 -2.23 -11.44 4.66
N ARG A 51 -2.49 -10.80 5.81
CA ARG A 51 -3.63 -9.88 5.97
C ARG A 51 -3.46 -8.64 5.10
N ALA A 52 -2.26 -8.04 5.05
CA ALA A 52 -1.94 -6.91 4.19
C ALA A 52 -2.17 -7.25 2.71
N GLN A 53 -1.74 -8.42 2.25
CA GLN A 53 -1.99 -8.88 0.89
C GLN A 53 -3.49 -8.96 0.59
N LYS A 54 -4.27 -9.61 1.47
CA LYS A 54 -5.72 -9.73 1.29
C LYS A 54 -6.40 -8.36 1.27
N ALA A 55 -5.94 -7.44 2.11
CA ALA A 55 -6.45 -6.07 2.15
C ALA A 55 -6.17 -5.31 0.86
N MET A 56 -4.93 -5.33 0.37
CA MET A 56 -4.56 -4.72 -0.91
C MET A 56 -5.34 -5.32 -2.09
N LYS A 57 -5.60 -6.64 -2.10
CA LYS A 57 -6.45 -7.28 -3.11
C LYS A 57 -7.90 -6.80 -3.06
N LYS A 58 -8.48 -6.62 -1.86
CA LYS A 58 -9.84 -6.08 -1.69
C LYS A 58 -9.95 -4.62 -2.12
N LEU A 59 -8.90 -3.84 -1.87
CA LEU A 59 -8.73 -2.48 -2.38
C LEU A 59 -8.45 -2.43 -3.90
N LYS A 60 -8.41 -3.59 -4.57
CA LYS A 60 -8.11 -3.72 -6.00
C LYS A 60 -6.77 -3.09 -6.39
N ILE A 61 -5.80 -3.02 -5.48
CA ILE A 61 -4.46 -2.53 -5.80
C ILE A 61 -3.87 -3.41 -6.92
N LYS A 62 -3.21 -2.77 -7.89
CA LYS A 62 -2.62 -3.46 -9.05
C LYS A 62 -1.70 -4.61 -8.58
N PRO A 63 -1.80 -5.83 -9.16
CA PRO A 63 -1.02 -6.99 -8.72
C PRO A 63 0.49 -6.75 -8.66
N ALA A 64 1.07 -6.05 -9.66
CA ALA A 64 2.49 -5.73 -9.69
C ALA A 64 2.97 -4.90 -8.47
N ILE A 65 2.11 -4.02 -7.93
CA ILE A 65 2.43 -3.24 -6.72
C ILE A 65 2.38 -4.15 -5.49
N ILE A 66 1.37 -5.01 -5.41
CA ILE A 66 1.24 -5.99 -4.32
C ILE A 66 2.47 -6.92 -4.30
N GLU A 67 2.87 -7.44 -5.46
CA GLU A 67 4.04 -8.29 -5.62
C GLU A 67 5.33 -7.58 -5.20
N HIS A 68 5.54 -6.34 -5.64
CA HIS A 68 6.70 -5.55 -5.25
C HIS A 68 6.79 -5.34 -3.73
N ILE A 69 5.67 -5.00 -3.09
CA ILE A 69 5.59 -4.81 -1.64
C ILE A 69 5.89 -6.12 -0.91
N LEU A 70 5.28 -7.23 -1.34
CA LEU A 70 5.43 -8.53 -0.69
C LEU A 70 6.78 -9.21 -0.94
N ALA A 71 7.45 -8.90 -2.05
CA ALA A 71 8.80 -9.37 -2.30
C ALA A 71 9.81 -8.73 -1.34
N ARG A 72 9.60 -7.45 -1.00
CA ARG A 72 10.47 -6.72 -0.08
C ARG A 72 10.13 -6.98 1.39
N ARG A 73 8.85 -7.16 1.71
CA ARG A 73 8.32 -7.26 3.09
C ARG A 73 8.87 -6.16 4.02
N ASP A 74 9.04 -4.98 3.45
CA ASP A 74 9.50 -3.79 4.17
C ASP A 74 8.28 -2.96 4.59
N VAL A 75 8.12 -2.80 5.90
CA VAL A 75 7.00 -2.08 6.51
C VAL A 75 6.99 -0.61 6.07
N THR A 76 8.15 0.00 5.86
CA THR A 76 8.27 1.41 5.44
C THR A 76 7.72 1.62 4.04
N ILE A 77 7.93 0.64 3.15
CA ILE A 77 7.41 0.68 1.77
C ILE A 77 5.88 0.58 1.79
N LEU A 78 5.33 -0.36 2.56
CA LEU A 78 3.87 -0.46 2.69
C LEU A 78 3.28 0.81 3.31
N ALA A 79 3.88 1.35 4.37
CA ALA A 79 3.44 2.57 5.04
C ALA A 79 3.35 3.76 4.07
N LYS A 80 4.41 3.97 3.26
CA LYS A 80 4.44 5.05 2.27
C LYS A 80 3.35 4.91 1.22
N ASN A 81 3.11 3.70 0.72
CA ASN A 81 2.03 3.45 -0.24
C ASN A 81 0.65 3.76 0.37
N VAL A 82 0.41 3.33 1.61
CA VAL A 82 -0.85 3.61 2.32
C VAL A 82 -1.05 5.10 2.52
N GLU A 83 -0.01 5.84 2.90
CA GLU A 83 -0.04 7.30 3.02
C GLU A 83 -0.39 7.98 1.68
N ASP A 84 0.26 7.57 0.60
CA ASP A 84 0.00 8.11 -0.74
C ASP A 84 -1.45 7.83 -1.19
N TRP A 85 -1.98 6.63 -0.93
CA TRP A 85 -3.37 6.27 -1.25
C TRP A 85 -4.40 7.04 -0.41
N LEU A 86 -4.13 7.26 0.89
CA LEU A 86 -4.98 8.07 1.76
C LEU A 86 -4.99 9.55 1.34
N LYS A 87 -3.89 10.07 0.83
CA LYS A 87 -3.81 11.43 0.29
C LYS A 87 -4.54 11.56 -1.04
N ALA A 88 -4.50 10.52 -1.88
CA ALA A 88 -5.22 10.52 -3.15
C ALA A 88 -6.75 10.46 -2.97
N GLY A 89 -7.26 9.84 -1.91
CA GLY A 89 -8.69 9.79 -1.59
C GLY A 89 -9.27 11.03 -0.90
N LYS A 90 -8.51 12.12 -0.75
CA LYS A 90 -8.95 13.39 -0.15
C LYS A 90 -9.05 14.46 -1.22
#